data_AF-A0A6V7YD10-F1
#
_entry.id   AF-A0A6V7YD10-F1
#
_cell.length_a   1.000
_cell.length_b   1.000
_cell.length_c   1.000
_cell.angle_alpha   90.00
_cell.angle_beta   90.00
_cell.angle_gamma   90.00
#
_symmetry.space_group_name_H-M   'P 1'
#
loop_
_entity.id
_entity.type
_entity.pdbx_description
1 polymer ?
#
loop_
_entity_poly.entity_id
_entity_poly.type
_entity_poly.pdbx_seq_one_letter_code
_entity_poly.pdbx_strand_id
1 'polypeptide(L)'
;EFDVVDLRLASTFRMLGFSLLMVLQVFILISLSMPIFIILIVPTVLFYLLILHYFIPTSRQLQRLTSVTRSPLYNLFAETINGTTSIRAYGVVQTFFNHFCSKLDIQVGCRYFSLIANRWLSVRLELIGNLLILFCSVMAVFSRDWGTATAGLIGLAISKSLDITVILGFLVRNINDAEMSIVSVERILEYRDCPQEASWKSSKGREPPADWPSRGAVHFQKYSCRYRPELDLSLRGITAEIKPGEKVGIVGRTGAGKTSFALALFRIIEAAEGRILIDGVNIAKVGLQELRSRITIIPQDPVLFSGTLRFNLDPFNVYKDHELWTALEQVHLKQFVEAQPKKLFYEIAESGENIR
;
A
#
# COMPACT_ATOMS: atom_id res chain seq x y z
N GLU A 1 0.09 -4.23 2.81
CA GLU A 1 1.43 -3.83 3.30
C GLU A 1 1.44 -3.75 4.82
N PHE A 2 0.53 -3.00 5.46
CA PHE A 2 0.42 -2.94 6.93
C PHE A 2 0.26 -4.31 7.61
N ASP A 3 -0.58 -5.21 7.09
CA ASP A 3 -0.68 -6.59 7.64
C ASP A 3 0.66 -7.34 7.71
N VAL A 4 1.55 -7.09 6.74
CA VAL A 4 2.89 -7.71 6.72
C VAL A 4 3.76 -7.10 7.81
N VAL A 5 3.70 -5.77 7.98
CA VAL A 5 4.45 -5.07 9.04
C VAL A 5 3.99 -5.52 10.43
N ASP A 6 2.68 -5.56 10.66
CA ASP A 6 2.11 -5.81 11.99
C ASP A 6 2.21 -7.30 12.39
N LEU A 7 1.92 -8.22 11.47
CA LEU A 7 1.81 -9.64 11.81
C LEU A 7 3.05 -10.47 11.45
N ARG A 8 3.74 -10.11 10.37
CA ARG A 8 4.80 -10.95 9.80
C ARG A 8 6.20 -10.44 10.11
N LEU A 9 6.42 -9.13 10.17
CA LEU A 9 7.77 -8.58 10.33
C LEU A 9 8.40 -9.04 11.66
N ALA A 10 7.73 -8.80 12.77
CA ALA A 10 8.22 -9.17 14.10
C ALA A 10 8.45 -10.69 14.25
N SER A 11 7.51 -11.51 13.74
CA SER A 11 7.64 -12.96 13.79
C SER A 11 8.81 -13.45 12.93
N THR A 12 9.01 -12.88 11.74
CA THR A 12 10.11 -13.22 10.83
C THR A 12 11.47 -12.85 11.42
N PHE A 13 11.63 -11.65 12.00
CA PHE A 13 12.88 -11.27 12.68
C PHE A 13 13.18 -12.12 13.91
N ARG A 14 12.15 -12.49 14.68
CA ARG A 14 12.30 -13.42 15.80
C ARG A 14 12.77 -14.80 15.33
N MET A 15 12.16 -15.32 14.27
CA MET A 15 12.54 -16.61 13.67
C MET A 15 13.97 -16.55 13.10
N LEU A 16 14.34 -15.44 12.46
CA LEU A 16 15.69 -15.19 11.98
C LEU A 16 16.70 -15.22 13.13
N GLY A 17 16.46 -14.44 14.20
CA GLY A 17 17.31 -14.42 15.39
C GLY A 17 17.45 -15.79 16.05
N PHE A 18 16.33 -16.51 16.19
CA PHE A 18 16.32 -17.88 16.73
C PHE A 18 17.15 -18.84 15.84
N SER A 19 16.98 -18.78 14.52
CA SER A 19 17.76 -19.62 13.60
C SER A 19 19.25 -19.30 13.61
N LEU A 20 19.64 -18.03 13.72
CA LEU A 20 21.04 -17.62 13.84
C LEU A 20 21.67 -18.19 15.12
N LEU A 21 20.96 -18.08 16.25
CA LEU A 21 21.42 -18.61 17.53
C LEU A 21 21.55 -20.14 17.51
N MET A 22 20.61 -20.85 16.88
CA MET A 22 20.70 -22.30 16.73
C MET A 22 21.90 -22.73 15.88
N VAL A 23 22.20 -22.03 14.77
CA VAL A 23 23.41 -22.30 13.98
C VAL A 23 24.65 -22.10 14.86
N LEU A 24 24.76 -20.94 15.52
CA LEU A 24 25.91 -20.66 16.38
C LEU A 24 26.07 -21.71 17.48
N GLN A 25 24.99 -22.10 18.14
CA GLN A 25 25.00 -23.14 19.18
C GLN A 25 25.55 -24.46 18.66
N VAL A 26 25.06 -24.96 17.51
CA VAL A 26 25.49 -26.24 16.95
C VAL A 26 26.96 -26.19 16.54
N PHE A 27 27.37 -25.13 15.85
CA PHE A 27 28.76 -24.98 15.41
C PHE A 27 29.73 -24.84 16.60
N ILE A 28 29.36 -24.11 17.65
CA ILE A 28 30.17 -23.99 18.88
C ILE A 28 30.30 -25.35 19.57
N LEU A 29 29.19 -26.09 19.76
CA LEU A 29 29.22 -27.39 20.43
C LEU A 29 30.08 -28.41 19.67
N ILE A 30 29.96 -28.46 18.34
CA ILE A 30 30.79 -29.36 17.53
C ILE A 30 32.26 -28.94 17.58
N SER A 31 32.56 -27.64 17.55
CA SER A 31 33.93 -27.13 17.61
C SER A 31 34.60 -27.39 18.97
N LEU A 32 33.83 -27.32 20.07
CA LEU A 32 34.32 -27.65 21.41
C LEU A 32 34.61 -29.15 21.56
N SER A 33 33.76 -30.01 20.99
CA SER A 33 33.98 -31.46 20.99
C SER A 33 35.11 -31.88 20.04
N MET A 34 35.26 -31.18 18.90
CA MET A 34 36.20 -31.50 17.82
C MET A 34 36.86 -30.23 17.28
N PRO A 35 37.99 -29.76 17.85
CA PRO A 35 38.63 -28.51 17.44
C PRO A 35 39.03 -28.45 15.95
N ILE A 36 39.33 -29.61 15.35
CA ILE A 36 39.69 -29.74 13.93
C ILE A 36 38.53 -29.34 13.00
N PHE A 37 37.28 -29.40 13.48
CA PHE A 37 36.09 -28.96 12.75
C PHE A 37 36.15 -27.48 12.34
N ILE A 38 36.87 -26.65 13.09
CA ILE A 38 37.02 -25.21 12.81
C ILE A 38 37.59 -24.97 11.40
N ILE A 39 38.49 -25.85 10.93
CA ILE A 39 39.08 -25.76 9.59
C ILE A 39 38.00 -25.84 8.51
N LEU A 40 36.92 -26.60 8.76
CA LEU A 40 35.82 -26.80 7.81
C LEU A 40 34.77 -25.69 7.87
N ILE A 41 34.73 -24.91 8.95
CA ILE A 41 33.80 -23.78 9.09
C ILE A 41 34.08 -22.73 8.01
N VAL A 42 35.34 -22.36 7.80
CA VAL A 42 35.75 -21.32 6.84
C VAL A 42 35.27 -21.63 5.40
N PRO A 43 35.57 -22.80 4.80
CA PRO A 43 35.09 -23.12 3.46
C PRO A 43 33.56 -23.28 3.40
N THR A 44 32.93 -23.76 4.47
CA THR A 44 31.46 -23.86 4.55
C THR A 44 30.80 -22.49 4.51
N VAL A 45 31.30 -21.54 5.31
CA VAL A 45 30.81 -20.15 5.34
C VAL A 45 31.01 -19.50 3.97
N LEU A 46 32.17 -19.68 3.34
CA LEU A 46 32.43 -19.15 2.00
C LEU A 46 31.41 -19.69 0.98
N PHE A 47 31.19 -20.99 0.95
CA PHE A 47 30.23 -21.61 0.02
C PHE A 47 28.80 -21.16 0.29
N TYR A 48 28.44 -20.95 1.56
CA TYR A 48 27.15 -20.42 1.95
C TYR A 48 26.97 -18.97 1.50
N LEU A 49 27.98 -18.11 1.66
CA LEU A 49 27.96 -16.73 1.16
C LEU A 49 27.82 -16.68 -0.37
N LEU A 50 28.47 -17.59 -1.10
CA LEU A 50 28.29 -17.71 -2.55
C LEU A 50 26.85 -18.10 -2.91
N ILE A 51 26.28 -19.10 -2.25
CA ILE A 51 24.87 -19.48 -2.46
C ILE A 51 23.94 -18.31 -2.17
N LEU A 52 24.11 -17.62 -1.04
CA LEU A 52 23.31 -16.46 -0.69
C LEU A 52 23.43 -15.35 -1.75
N HIS A 53 24.64 -15.07 -2.24
CA HIS A 53 24.88 -14.05 -3.25
C HIS A 53 24.12 -14.30 -4.57
N TYR A 54 23.95 -15.55 -4.98
CA TYR A 54 23.18 -15.91 -6.18
C TYR A 54 21.68 -16.07 -5.90
N PHE A 55 21.33 -16.71 -4.80
CA PHE A 55 19.95 -17.07 -4.48
C PHE A 55 19.10 -15.84 -4.12
N ILE A 56 19.62 -14.96 -3.26
CA ILE A 56 18.86 -13.81 -2.75
C ILE A 56 18.39 -12.89 -3.90
N PRO A 57 19.28 -12.39 -4.79
CA PRO A 57 18.84 -11.50 -5.86
C PRO A 57 17.85 -12.19 -6.81
N THR A 58 18.08 -13.46 -7.12
CA THR A 58 17.21 -14.25 -8.00
C THR A 58 15.82 -14.44 -7.38
N SER A 59 15.76 -14.84 -6.11
CA SER A 59 14.52 -15.02 -5.35
C SER A 59 13.74 -13.70 -5.29
N ARG A 60 14.42 -12.59 -4.99
CA ARG A 60 13.84 -11.24 -4.95
C ARG A 60 13.22 -10.83 -6.29
N GLN A 61 13.91 -11.06 -7.40
CA GLN A 61 13.36 -10.75 -8.72
C GLN A 61 12.18 -11.66 -9.09
N LEU A 62 12.25 -12.97 -8.83
CA LEU A 62 11.15 -13.90 -9.08
C LEU A 62 9.91 -13.53 -8.27
N GLN A 63 10.08 -13.12 -7.02
CA GLN A 63 8.99 -12.67 -6.17
C GLN A 63 8.43 -11.32 -6.64
N ARG A 64 9.28 -10.38 -7.08
CA ARG A 64 8.84 -9.12 -7.69
C ARG A 64 8.00 -9.38 -8.94
N LEU A 65 8.45 -10.24 -9.84
CA LEU A 65 7.69 -10.65 -11.03
C LEU A 65 6.34 -11.24 -10.62
N THR A 66 6.35 -12.23 -9.72
CA THR A 66 5.12 -12.88 -9.21
C THR A 66 4.13 -11.89 -8.60
N SER A 67 4.62 -10.85 -7.92
CA SER A 67 3.78 -9.80 -7.32
C SER A 67 3.19 -8.86 -8.37
N VAL A 68 4.02 -8.41 -9.32
CA VAL A 68 3.62 -7.51 -10.41
C VAL A 68 2.63 -8.18 -11.36
N THR A 69 2.85 -9.44 -11.74
CA THR A 69 1.97 -10.16 -12.67
C THR A 69 0.61 -10.53 -12.05
N ARG A 70 0.48 -10.48 -10.72
CA ARG A 70 -0.76 -10.79 -10.01
C ARG A 70 -1.80 -9.67 -10.12
N SER A 71 -1.39 -8.40 -10.07
CA SER A 71 -2.33 -7.26 -10.10
C SER A 71 -3.14 -7.18 -11.42
N PRO A 72 -2.53 -7.31 -12.62
CA PRO A 72 -3.26 -7.33 -13.88
C PRO A 72 -4.32 -8.43 -13.98
N LEU A 73 -4.12 -9.57 -13.30
CA LEU A 73 -5.09 -10.67 -13.26
C LEU A 73 -6.36 -10.25 -12.49
N TYR A 74 -6.19 -9.66 -11.31
CA TYR A 74 -7.32 -9.17 -10.51
C TYR A 74 -8.04 -8.01 -11.19
N ASN A 75 -7.30 -7.08 -11.81
CA ASN A 75 -7.89 -5.97 -12.55
C ASN A 75 -8.72 -6.47 -13.73
N LEU A 76 -8.20 -7.41 -14.52
CA LEU A 76 -8.94 -8.00 -15.64
C LEU A 76 -10.21 -8.72 -15.15
N PHE A 77 -10.13 -9.41 -14.02
CA PHE A 77 -11.30 -10.07 -13.42
C PHE A 77 -12.37 -9.06 -12.99
N ALA A 78 -11.98 -7.98 -12.29
CA ALA A 78 -12.90 -6.92 -11.88
C ALA A 78 -13.52 -6.18 -13.08
N GLU A 79 -12.72 -5.87 -14.10
CA GLU A 79 -13.18 -5.25 -15.35
C GLU A 79 -14.17 -6.16 -16.09
N THR A 80 -13.92 -7.47 -16.11
CA THR A 80 -14.83 -8.45 -16.70
C THR A 80 -16.16 -8.50 -15.97
N ILE A 81 -16.16 -8.47 -14.62
CA ILE A 81 -17.38 -8.43 -13.81
C ILE A 81 -18.20 -7.18 -14.15
N ASN A 82 -17.57 -6.00 -14.08
CA ASN A 82 -18.22 -4.72 -14.37
C ASN A 82 -18.72 -4.63 -15.82
N GLY A 83 -17.97 -5.21 -16.77
CA GLY A 83 -18.27 -5.21 -18.19
C GLY A 83 -19.11 -6.39 -18.70
N THR A 84 -19.65 -7.24 -17.82
CA THR A 84 -20.27 -8.53 -18.20
C THR A 84 -21.36 -8.36 -19.28
N THR A 85 -22.20 -7.33 -19.15
CA THR A 85 -23.29 -7.05 -20.11
C THR A 85 -22.75 -6.72 -21.49
N SER A 86 -21.72 -5.86 -21.57
CA SER A 86 -21.08 -5.45 -22.82
C SER A 86 -20.38 -6.64 -23.49
N ILE A 87 -19.59 -7.41 -22.73
CA ILE A 87 -18.86 -8.57 -23.25
C ILE A 87 -19.81 -9.60 -23.86
N ARG A 88 -20.95 -9.86 -23.20
CA ARG A 88 -21.99 -10.77 -23.71
C ARG A 88 -22.70 -10.18 -24.92
N ALA A 89 -23.06 -8.89 -24.90
CA ALA A 89 -23.73 -8.23 -26.01
C ALA A 89 -22.91 -8.25 -27.30
N TYR A 90 -21.59 -8.07 -27.21
CA TYR A 90 -20.69 -8.12 -28.36
C TYR A 90 -20.23 -9.56 -28.74
N GLY A 91 -20.61 -10.58 -27.98
CA GLY A 91 -20.26 -11.98 -28.28
C GLY A 91 -18.76 -12.32 -28.14
N VAL A 92 -17.98 -11.52 -27.41
CA VAL A 92 -16.51 -11.61 -27.31
C VAL A 92 -16.01 -12.39 -26.08
N VAL A 93 -16.85 -13.25 -25.49
CA VAL A 93 -16.55 -14.00 -24.26
C VAL A 93 -15.28 -14.83 -24.39
N GLN A 94 -15.10 -15.54 -25.51
CA GLN A 94 -13.93 -16.40 -25.71
C GLN A 94 -12.62 -15.60 -25.80
N THR A 95 -12.66 -14.41 -26.39
CA THR A 95 -11.49 -13.52 -26.48
C THR A 95 -11.04 -13.09 -25.09
N PHE A 96 -11.98 -12.69 -24.23
CA PHE A 96 -11.69 -12.34 -22.83
C PHE A 96 -11.18 -13.54 -22.03
N PHE A 97 -11.77 -14.72 -22.24
CA PHE A 97 -11.31 -15.96 -21.60
C PHE A 97 -9.87 -16.30 -21.98
N ASN A 98 -9.54 -16.29 -23.28
CA ASN A 98 -8.19 -16.55 -23.77
C ASN A 98 -7.18 -15.51 -23.23
N HIS A 99 -7.59 -14.24 -23.15
CA HIS A 99 -6.77 -13.20 -22.56
C HIS A 99 -6.49 -13.43 -21.07
N PHE A 100 -7.51 -13.87 -20.31
CA PHE A 100 -7.37 -14.24 -18.91
C PHE A 100 -6.42 -15.44 -18.74
N CYS A 101 -6.60 -16.51 -19.52
CA CYS A 101 -5.72 -17.67 -19.50
C CYS A 101 -4.26 -17.28 -19.76
N SER A 102 -3.98 -16.45 -20.78
CA SER A 102 -2.62 -15.98 -21.08
C SER A 102 -1.98 -15.25 -19.89
N LYS A 103 -2.72 -14.38 -19.19
CA LYS A 103 -2.20 -13.71 -17.98
C LYS A 103 -1.99 -14.68 -16.82
N LEU A 104 -2.90 -15.65 -16.67
CA LEU A 104 -2.80 -16.68 -15.65
C LEU A 104 -1.56 -17.57 -15.88
N ASP A 105 -1.29 -17.96 -17.12
CA ASP A 105 -0.12 -18.77 -17.48
C ASP A 105 1.19 -18.06 -17.13
N ILE A 106 1.30 -16.76 -17.40
CA ILE A 106 2.46 -15.95 -17.00
C ILE A 106 2.60 -15.93 -15.47
N GLN A 107 1.51 -15.68 -14.74
CA GLN A 107 1.52 -15.66 -13.28
C GLN A 107 1.95 -17.00 -12.68
N VAL A 108 1.39 -18.10 -13.20
CA VAL A 108 1.72 -19.46 -12.77
C VAL A 108 3.17 -19.80 -13.13
N GLY A 109 3.64 -19.41 -14.31
CA GLY A 109 5.03 -19.57 -14.73
C GLY A 109 6.01 -18.89 -13.78
N CYS A 110 5.80 -17.61 -13.45
CA CYS A 110 6.61 -16.88 -12.47
C CYS A 110 6.64 -17.59 -11.09
N ARG A 111 5.47 -18.04 -10.63
CA ARG A 111 5.34 -18.77 -9.36
C ARG A 111 6.07 -20.11 -9.40
N TYR A 112 6.00 -20.83 -10.51
CA TYR A 112 6.66 -22.11 -10.72
C TYR A 112 8.19 -21.96 -10.66
N PHE A 113 8.76 -20.97 -11.34
CA PHE A 113 10.20 -20.69 -11.25
C PHE A 113 10.65 -20.32 -9.84
N SER A 114 9.82 -19.59 -9.07
CA SER A 114 10.08 -19.32 -7.66
C SER A 114 10.12 -20.60 -6.82
N LEU A 115 9.24 -21.57 -7.08
CA LEU A 115 9.27 -22.87 -6.41
C LEU A 115 10.52 -23.69 -6.78
N ILE A 116 10.91 -23.71 -8.06
CA ILE A 116 12.13 -24.39 -8.51
C ILE A 116 13.37 -23.77 -7.86
N ALA A 117 13.46 -22.45 -7.79
CA ALA A 117 14.60 -21.76 -7.14
C ALA A 117 14.74 -22.20 -5.67
N ASN A 118 13.61 -22.31 -4.94
CA ASN A 118 13.62 -22.82 -3.56
C ASN A 118 14.07 -24.28 -3.48
N ARG A 119 13.69 -25.13 -4.45
CA ARG A 119 14.16 -26.53 -4.51
C ARG A 119 15.65 -26.63 -4.81
N TRP A 120 16.15 -25.81 -5.74
CA TRP A 120 17.58 -25.71 -6.05
C TRP A 120 18.38 -25.38 -4.79
N LEU A 121 17.92 -24.40 -4.01
CA LEU A 121 18.53 -24.05 -2.73
C LEU A 121 18.53 -25.23 -1.75
N SER A 122 17.37 -25.88 -1.53
CA SER A 122 17.23 -27.00 -0.59
C SER A 122 18.23 -28.10 -0.87
N VAL A 123 18.35 -28.53 -2.13
CA VAL A 123 19.27 -29.60 -2.55
C VAL A 123 20.73 -29.22 -2.27
N ARG A 124 21.13 -27.97 -2.52
CA ARG A 124 22.50 -27.51 -2.26
C ARG A 124 22.82 -27.43 -0.77
N LEU A 125 21.88 -26.92 0.05
CA LEU A 125 22.05 -26.84 1.50
C LEU A 125 22.11 -28.23 2.14
N GLU A 126 21.25 -29.15 1.72
CA GLU A 126 21.27 -30.55 2.19
C GLU A 126 22.58 -31.25 1.82
N LEU A 127 23.10 -31.03 0.60
CA LEU A 127 24.38 -31.60 0.19
C LEU A 127 25.54 -31.09 1.06
N ILE A 128 25.60 -29.80 1.37
CA ILE A 128 26.62 -29.23 2.27
C ILE A 128 26.49 -29.80 3.67
N GLY A 129 25.26 -29.84 4.21
CA GLY A 129 25.04 -30.40 5.54
C GLY A 129 25.43 -31.87 5.63
N ASN A 130 25.14 -32.68 4.60
CA ASN A 130 25.56 -34.08 4.54
C ASN A 130 27.08 -34.24 4.45
N LEU A 131 27.78 -33.36 3.74
CA LEU A 131 29.26 -33.35 3.71
C LEU A 131 29.84 -33.00 5.10
N LEU A 132 29.24 -32.07 5.83
CA LEU A 132 29.62 -31.73 7.20
C LEU A 132 29.40 -32.91 8.16
N ILE A 133 28.25 -33.59 8.06
CA ILE A 133 27.93 -34.78 8.86
C ILE A 133 28.92 -35.91 8.56
N LEU A 134 29.24 -36.14 7.28
CA LEU A 134 30.23 -37.13 6.85
C LEU A 134 31.59 -36.83 7.46
N PHE A 135 32.04 -35.58 7.38
CA PHE A 135 33.31 -35.15 7.98
C PHE A 135 33.31 -35.34 9.50
N CYS A 136 32.26 -34.90 10.20
CA CYS A 136 32.12 -35.09 11.63
C CYS A 136 32.19 -36.57 12.02
N SER A 137 31.54 -37.43 11.24
CA SER A 137 31.49 -38.88 11.48
C SER A 137 32.85 -39.55 11.24
N VAL A 138 33.58 -39.17 10.20
CA VAL A 138 34.94 -39.68 9.92
C VAL A 138 35.92 -39.21 11.00
N MET A 139 35.89 -37.92 11.36
CA MET A 139 36.76 -37.37 12.40
C MET A 139 36.45 -37.94 13.79
N ALA A 140 35.19 -38.25 14.08
CA ALA A 140 34.79 -38.94 15.30
C ALA A 140 35.49 -40.31 15.44
N VAL A 141 35.64 -41.07 14.34
CA VAL A 141 36.37 -42.35 14.36
C VAL A 141 37.86 -42.13 14.65
N PHE A 142 38.51 -41.22 13.94
CA PHE A 142 39.95 -40.93 14.14
C PHE A 142 40.27 -40.32 15.51
N SER A 143 39.34 -39.54 16.07
CA SER A 143 39.50 -38.93 17.41
C SER A 143 39.62 -39.97 18.53
N ARG A 144 39.08 -41.17 18.31
CA ARG A 144 39.24 -42.31 19.23
C ARG A 144 40.68 -42.76 19.31
N ASP A 145 41.37 -42.80 18.16
CA ASP A 145 42.76 -43.24 18.06
C ASP A 145 43.74 -42.16 18.56
N TRP A 146 43.36 -40.88 18.48
CA TRP A 146 44.16 -39.76 18.97
C TRP A 146 43.98 -39.46 20.47
N GLY A 147 43.04 -40.12 21.16
CA GLY A 147 42.81 -39.95 22.59
C GLY A 147 42.30 -38.56 22.99
N THR A 148 41.85 -37.74 22.03
CA THR A 148 41.51 -36.33 22.25
C THR A 148 40.09 -36.10 22.75
N ALA A 149 39.21 -37.10 22.71
CA ALA A 149 37.79 -36.92 23.06
C ALA A 149 37.16 -38.13 23.78
N THR A 150 36.34 -37.86 24.80
CA THR A 150 35.52 -38.87 25.48
C THR A 150 34.38 -39.35 24.57
N ALA A 151 34.01 -40.63 24.65
CA ALA A 151 32.91 -41.22 23.87
C ALA A 151 31.59 -40.41 23.93
N GLY A 152 31.30 -39.78 25.08
CA GLY A 152 30.14 -38.90 25.24
C GLY A 152 30.18 -37.62 24.39
N LEU A 153 31.36 -36.98 24.26
CA LEU A 153 31.55 -35.77 23.44
C LEU A 153 31.45 -36.09 21.94
N ILE A 154 31.96 -37.26 21.55
CA ILE A 154 31.83 -37.78 20.18
C ILE A 154 30.36 -38.01 19.83
N GLY A 155 29.60 -38.69 20.70
CA GLY A 155 28.17 -38.91 20.52
C GLY A 155 27.37 -37.60 20.43
N LEU A 156 27.72 -36.61 21.27
CA LEU A 156 27.14 -35.28 21.21
C LEU A 156 27.43 -34.58 19.88
N ALA A 157 28.68 -34.63 19.38
CA ALA A 157 29.07 -34.00 18.13
C ALA A 157 28.34 -34.61 16.92
N ILE A 158 28.20 -35.93 16.87
CA ILE A 158 27.46 -36.62 15.79
C ILE A 158 25.98 -36.26 15.87
N SER A 159 25.37 -36.34 17.05
CA SER A 159 23.96 -35.98 17.24
C SER A 159 23.69 -34.53 16.82
N LYS A 160 24.54 -33.58 17.20
CA LYS A 160 24.41 -32.18 16.81
C LYS A 160 24.73 -31.91 15.34
N SER A 161 25.57 -32.73 14.70
CA SER A 161 25.83 -32.60 13.27
C SER A 161 24.58 -32.87 12.42
N LEU A 162 23.69 -33.77 12.87
CA LEU A 162 22.43 -34.06 12.17
C LEU A 162 21.49 -32.84 12.13
N ASP A 163 21.56 -31.97 13.14
CA ASP A 163 20.74 -30.75 13.20
C ASP A 163 21.17 -29.69 12.14
N ILE A 164 22.40 -29.77 11.61
CA ILE A 164 22.99 -28.76 10.71
C ILE A 164 22.16 -28.59 9.43
N THR A 165 21.75 -29.70 8.79
CA THR A 165 21.02 -29.68 7.51
C THR A 165 19.71 -28.89 7.65
N VAL A 166 18.97 -29.16 8.72
CA VAL A 166 17.67 -28.54 9.00
C VAL A 166 17.85 -27.06 9.36
N ILE A 167 18.76 -26.73 10.28
CA ILE A 167 18.91 -25.37 10.79
C ILE A 167 19.46 -24.44 9.70
N LEU A 168 20.43 -24.87 8.88
CA LEU A 168 20.93 -24.06 7.77
C LEU A 168 19.86 -23.76 6.72
N GLY A 169 19.00 -24.75 6.44
CA GLY A 169 17.82 -24.57 5.58
C GLY A 169 16.83 -23.56 6.13
N PHE A 170 16.55 -23.60 7.44
CA PHE A 170 15.70 -22.61 8.09
C PHE A 170 16.33 -21.21 8.09
N LEU A 171 17.64 -21.09 8.30
CA LEU A 171 18.34 -19.80 8.29
C LEU A 171 18.19 -19.08 6.94
N VAL A 172 18.46 -19.75 5.80
CA VAL A 172 18.31 -19.09 4.48
C VAL A 172 16.85 -18.69 4.24
N ARG A 173 15.90 -19.56 4.58
CA ARG A 173 14.47 -19.25 4.41
C ARG A 173 14.07 -18.03 5.24
N ASN A 174 14.49 -17.96 6.50
CA ASN A 174 14.20 -16.81 7.37
C ASN A 174 14.87 -15.52 6.88
N ILE A 175 16.09 -15.59 6.33
CA ILE A 175 16.75 -14.42 5.71
C ILE A 175 15.92 -13.94 4.51
N ASN A 176 15.53 -14.86 3.62
CA ASN A 176 14.70 -14.54 2.47
C ASN A 176 13.36 -13.94 2.90
N ASP A 177 12.68 -14.53 3.88
CA ASP A 177 11.40 -14.01 4.37
C ASP A 177 11.54 -12.62 5.03
N ALA A 178 12.65 -12.36 5.72
CA ALA A 178 12.94 -11.05 6.31
C ALA A 178 13.18 -9.99 5.22
N GLU A 179 13.99 -10.32 4.20
CA GLU A 179 14.24 -9.44 3.06
C GLU A 179 12.98 -9.16 2.25
N MET A 180 12.06 -10.14 2.16
CA MET A 180 10.79 -9.91 1.47
C MET A 180 9.83 -9.07 2.30
N SER A 181 9.80 -9.28 3.62
CA SER A 181 8.90 -8.55 4.51
C SER A 181 9.33 -7.08 4.65
N ILE A 182 10.62 -6.77 4.54
CA ILE A 182 11.10 -5.37 4.61
C ILE A 182 10.72 -4.54 3.37
N VAL A 183 10.47 -5.16 2.21
CA VAL A 183 9.97 -4.45 1.01
C VAL A 183 8.62 -3.77 1.26
N SER A 184 7.78 -4.36 2.12
CA SER A 184 6.51 -3.72 2.54
C SER A 184 6.75 -2.40 3.27
N VAL A 185 7.82 -2.33 4.08
CA VAL A 185 8.22 -1.10 4.79
C VAL A 185 8.75 -0.06 3.79
N GLU A 186 9.58 -0.47 2.84
CA GLU A 186 10.07 0.40 1.77
C GLU A 186 8.92 1.08 1.00
N ARG A 187 7.88 0.32 0.64
CA ARG A 187 6.68 0.85 -0.01
C ARG A 187 5.89 1.83 0.85
N ILE A 188 5.78 1.59 2.15
CA ILE A 188 5.11 2.52 3.07
C ILE A 188 5.90 3.84 3.15
N LEU A 189 7.23 3.76 3.18
CA LEU A 189 8.10 4.94 3.17
C LEU A 189 8.01 5.74 1.86
N GLU A 190 7.80 5.07 0.73
CA GLU A 190 7.56 5.74 -0.57
C GLU A 190 6.34 6.68 -0.50
N TYR A 191 5.24 6.26 0.14
CA TYR A 191 4.05 7.11 0.29
C TYR A 191 4.25 8.25 1.29
N ARG A 192 5.13 8.09 2.28
CA ARG A 192 5.48 9.17 3.23
C ARG A 192 6.16 10.33 2.52
N ASP A 193 7.02 10.02 1.54
CA ASP A 193 7.86 11.00 0.86
C ASP A 193 7.23 11.54 -0.44
N CYS A 194 5.98 11.15 -0.73
CA CYS A 194 5.20 11.65 -1.87
C CYS A 194 4.85 13.16 -1.71
N PRO A 195 4.83 13.95 -2.80
CA PRO A 195 4.39 15.35 -2.75
C PRO A 195 3.03 15.51 -2.06
N GLN A 196 3.00 16.33 -1.01
CA GLN A 196 1.79 16.58 -0.23
C GLN A 196 1.05 17.81 -0.74
N GLU A 197 -0.27 17.86 -0.51
CA GLU A 197 -1.05 19.09 -0.69
C GLU A 197 -0.57 20.22 0.24
N ALA A 198 -0.99 21.44 -0.04
CA ALA A 198 -0.71 22.58 0.82
C ALA A 198 -1.26 22.39 2.25
N SER A 199 -0.70 23.13 3.20
CA SER A 199 -1.10 23.08 4.62
C SER A 199 -2.60 23.31 4.82
N TRP A 200 -3.19 22.55 5.74
CA TRP A 200 -4.59 22.72 6.15
C TRP A 200 -4.84 24.03 6.88
N LYS A 201 -3.85 24.51 7.65
CA LYS A 201 -3.91 25.76 8.41
C LYS A 201 -3.14 26.87 7.71
N SER A 202 -3.64 28.09 7.83
CA SER A 202 -2.94 29.27 7.37
C SER A 202 -1.61 29.45 8.12
N SER A 203 -0.60 29.97 7.44
CA SER A 203 0.65 30.37 8.10
C SER A 203 0.38 31.49 9.11
N LYS A 204 1.01 31.46 10.28
CA LYS A 204 0.84 32.48 11.34
C LYS A 204 0.91 33.90 10.77
N GLY A 205 -0.12 34.71 11.06
CA GLY A 205 -0.25 36.08 10.57
C GLY A 205 -0.83 36.25 9.17
N ARG A 206 -1.25 35.16 8.51
CA ARG A 206 -1.98 35.19 7.23
C ARG A 206 -3.37 34.55 7.31
N GLU A 207 -3.87 34.36 8.52
CA GLU A 207 -5.21 33.84 8.77
C GLU A 207 -6.26 34.83 8.24
N PRO A 208 -7.31 34.33 7.55
CA PRO A 208 -8.42 35.19 7.19
C PRO A 208 -9.16 35.65 8.45
N PRO A 209 -9.86 36.80 8.40
CA PRO A 209 -10.75 37.22 9.47
C PRO A 209 -11.75 36.11 9.90
N ALA A 210 -12.18 36.15 11.16
CA ALA A 210 -13.08 35.13 11.71
C ALA A 210 -14.42 35.06 10.97
N ASP A 211 -14.91 36.20 10.50
CA ASP A 211 -16.15 36.40 9.75
C ASP A 211 -16.01 36.23 8.23
N TRP A 212 -14.79 36.00 7.72
CA TRP A 212 -14.58 35.77 6.30
C TRP A 212 -15.20 34.42 5.87
N PRO A 213 -15.63 34.24 4.62
CA PRO A 213 -16.04 35.30 3.70
C PRO A 213 -17.35 35.93 4.20
N SER A 214 -17.39 37.26 4.29
CA SER A 214 -18.54 38.01 4.83
C SER A 214 -19.48 38.53 3.74
N ARG A 215 -18.96 38.78 2.53
CA ARG A 215 -19.74 39.30 1.39
C ARG A 215 -19.87 38.28 0.26
N GLY A 216 -18.89 37.39 0.11
CA GLY A 216 -18.87 36.39 -0.94
C GLY A 216 -18.52 36.94 -2.32
N ALA A 217 -17.78 38.05 -2.40
CA ALA A 217 -17.23 38.55 -3.66
C ALA A 217 -16.08 37.65 -4.14
N VAL A 218 -16.09 37.23 -5.41
CA VAL A 218 -15.04 36.37 -5.99
C VAL A 218 -14.43 37.06 -7.20
N HIS A 219 -13.10 37.24 -7.18
CA HIS A 219 -12.37 37.86 -8.28
C HIS A 219 -11.26 36.94 -8.80
N PHE A 220 -11.37 36.57 -10.07
CA PHE A 220 -10.31 35.92 -10.82
C PHE A 220 -9.45 36.99 -11.49
N GLN A 221 -8.14 36.95 -11.27
CA GLN A 221 -7.19 37.91 -11.85
C GLN A 221 -6.18 37.17 -12.72
N LYS A 222 -6.41 37.18 -14.04
CA LYS A 222 -5.58 36.49 -15.05
C LYS A 222 -5.27 35.04 -14.65
N TYR A 223 -6.25 34.33 -14.10
CA TYR A 223 -6.05 33.02 -13.51
C TYR A 223 -5.89 31.93 -14.57
N SER A 224 -4.86 31.10 -14.41
CA SER A 224 -4.61 29.93 -15.25
C SER A 224 -4.30 28.71 -14.37
N CYS A 225 -4.75 27.53 -14.75
CA CYS A 225 -4.45 26.28 -14.04
C CYS A 225 -4.27 25.09 -15.00
N ARG A 226 -3.58 24.05 -14.53
CA ARG A 226 -3.34 22.78 -15.23
C ARG A 226 -3.34 21.63 -14.23
N TYR A 227 -3.76 20.45 -14.67
CA TYR A 227 -3.79 19.26 -13.82
C TYR A 227 -2.41 18.68 -13.53
N ARG A 228 -1.47 18.82 -14.47
CA ARG A 228 -0.08 18.38 -14.32
C ARG A 228 0.86 19.41 -14.93
N PRO A 229 2.08 19.58 -14.40
CA PRO A 229 3.06 20.54 -14.91
C PRO A 229 3.33 20.39 -16.41
N GLU A 230 3.39 19.15 -16.90
CA GLU A 230 3.75 18.79 -18.27
C GLU A 230 2.58 18.97 -19.27
N LEU A 231 1.36 19.16 -18.77
CA LEU A 231 0.17 19.32 -19.61
C LEU A 231 -0.11 20.79 -19.89
N ASP A 232 -0.87 21.01 -20.98
CA ASP A 232 -1.39 22.32 -21.33
C ASP A 232 -2.32 22.89 -20.25
N LEU A 233 -2.37 24.22 -20.21
CA LEU A 233 -3.31 24.97 -19.38
C LEU A 233 -4.76 24.63 -19.73
N SER A 234 -5.50 24.16 -18.72
CA SER A 234 -6.93 23.84 -18.80
C SER A 234 -7.79 25.10 -18.72
N LEU A 235 -7.40 26.05 -17.85
CA LEU A 235 -7.94 27.42 -17.82
C LEU A 235 -6.82 28.39 -18.15
N ARG A 236 -7.13 29.43 -18.93
CA ARG A 236 -6.13 30.37 -19.48
C ARG A 236 -6.58 31.82 -19.25
N GLY A 237 -5.83 32.55 -18.42
CA GLY A 237 -5.96 34.00 -18.26
C GLY A 237 -7.33 34.49 -17.82
N ILE A 238 -8.09 33.69 -17.06
CA ILE A 238 -9.46 34.01 -16.66
C ILE A 238 -9.46 35.28 -15.79
N THR A 239 -10.20 36.29 -16.24
CA THR A 239 -10.47 37.51 -15.49
C THR A 239 -11.97 37.69 -15.39
N ALA A 240 -12.49 37.55 -14.18
CA ALA A 240 -13.92 37.57 -13.91
C ALA A 240 -14.17 38.08 -12.49
N GLU A 241 -15.29 38.75 -12.29
CA GLU A 241 -15.73 39.28 -11.00
C GLU A 241 -17.17 38.85 -10.76
N ILE A 242 -17.40 38.20 -9.62
CA ILE A 242 -18.71 37.82 -9.11
C ILE A 242 -18.98 38.71 -7.90
N LYS A 243 -20.03 39.52 -7.97
CA LYS A 243 -20.36 40.49 -6.92
C LYS A 243 -21.02 39.81 -5.71
N PRO A 244 -20.98 40.44 -4.53
CA PRO A 244 -21.70 39.97 -3.36
C PRO A 244 -23.18 39.69 -3.65
N GLY A 245 -23.66 38.50 -3.28
CA GLY A 245 -25.05 38.09 -3.47
C GLY A 245 -25.47 37.81 -4.93
N GLU A 246 -24.53 37.86 -5.88
CA GLU A 246 -24.80 37.62 -7.29
C GLU A 246 -24.94 36.12 -7.58
N LYS A 247 -26.00 35.76 -8.32
CA LYS A 247 -26.21 34.39 -8.81
C LYS A 247 -25.72 34.30 -10.25
N VAL A 248 -24.64 33.55 -10.47
CA VAL A 248 -23.99 33.42 -11.79
C VAL A 248 -24.14 32.00 -12.32
N GLY A 249 -24.58 31.86 -13.56
CA GLY A 249 -24.60 30.60 -14.29
C GLY A 249 -23.39 30.47 -15.23
N ILE A 250 -22.67 29.36 -15.15
CA ILE A 250 -21.54 29.06 -16.05
C ILE A 250 -21.99 28.03 -17.09
N VAL A 251 -22.04 28.45 -18.36
CA VAL A 251 -22.44 27.60 -19.49
C VAL A 251 -21.29 27.40 -20.48
N GLY A 252 -21.32 26.27 -21.19
CA GLY A 252 -20.33 25.94 -22.21
C GLY A 252 -20.41 24.49 -22.63
N ARG A 253 -19.77 24.14 -23.74
CA ARG A 253 -19.69 22.75 -24.24
C ARG A 253 -19.03 21.82 -23.22
N THR A 254 -19.27 20.52 -23.33
CA THR A 254 -18.52 19.50 -22.57
C THR A 254 -17.02 19.66 -22.85
N GLY A 255 -16.19 19.58 -21.80
CA GLY A 255 -14.74 19.82 -21.91
C GLY A 255 -14.30 21.29 -21.89
N ALA A 256 -15.22 22.26 -21.79
CA ALA A 256 -14.87 23.70 -21.75
C ALA A 256 -14.21 24.17 -20.42
N GLY A 257 -13.82 23.27 -19.52
CA GLY A 257 -13.18 23.62 -18.25
C GLY A 257 -14.12 24.04 -17.11
N LYS A 258 -15.43 23.83 -17.23
CA LYS A 258 -16.43 24.18 -16.18
C LYS A 258 -16.13 23.49 -14.84
N THR A 259 -15.88 22.19 -14.86
CA THR A 259 -15.50 21.43 -13.66
C THR A 259 -14.15 21.90 -13.11
N SER A 260 -13.18 22.17 -13.98
CA SER A 260 -11.88 22.72 -13.57
C SER A 260 -12.00 24.09 -12.91
N PHE A 261 -12.94 24.93 -13.34
CA PHE A 261 -13.25 26.21 -12.72
C PHE A 261 -13.78 26.04 -11.28
N ALA A 262 -14.68 25.07 -11.06
CA ALA A 262 -15.16 24.75 -9.72
C ALA A 262 -14.03 24.20 -8.82
N LEU A 263 -13.22 23.27 -9.34
CA LEU A 263 -12.09 22.69 -8.60
C LEU A 263 -10.99 23.71 -8.25
N ALA A 264 -10.82 24.75 -9.07
CA ALA A 264 -9.90 25.85 -8.81
C ALA A 264 -10.31 26.68 -7.58
N LEU A 265 -11.61 26.93 -7.37
CA LEU A 265 -12.12 27.64 -6.18
C LEU A 265 -11.83 26.89 -4.88
N PHE A 266 -11.87 25.56 -4.91
CA PHE A 266 -11.57 24.69 -3.77
C PHE A 266 -10.07 24.41 -3.59
N ARG A 267 -9.22 24.97 -4.48
CA ARG A 267 -7.78 24.66 -4.56
C ARG A 267 -7.53 23.16 -4.54
N ILE A 268 -8.30 22.42 -5.34
CA ILE A 268 -7.98 21.02 -5.68
C ILE A 268 -6.97 21.02 -6.83
N ILE A 269 -7.08 22.00 -7.72
CA ILE A 269 -6.07 22.29 -8.74
C ILE A 269 -5.45 23.63 -8.38
N GLU A 270 -4.15 23.65 -8.13
CA GLU A 270 -3.43 24.89 -7.80
C GLU A 270 -3.24 25.80 -9.03
N ALA A 271 -3.06 27.09 -8.75
CA ALA A 271 -2.82 28.09 -9.78
C ALA A 271 -1.48 27.84 -10.47
N ALA A 272 -1.47 27.85 -11.80
CA ALA A 272 -0.24 27.95 -12.58
C ALA A 272 0.16 29.43 -12.73
N GLU A 273 -0.82 30.30 -12.96
CA GLU A 273 -0.62 31.75 -13.11
C GLU A 273 -1.82 32.52 -12.54
N GLY A 274 -1.62 33.80 -12.24
CA GLY A 274 -2.66 34.67 -11.70
C GLY A 274 -3.05 34.30 -10.26
N ARG A 275 -4.24 34.73 -9.85
CA ARG A 275 -4.76 34.47 -8.50
C ARG A 275 -6.27 34.58 -8.43
N ILE A 276 -6.83 33.96 -7.40
CA ILE A 276 -8.24 34.07 -7.03
C ILE A 276 -8.31 34.81 -5.69
N LEU A 277 -9.18 35.81 -5.61
CA LEU A 277 -9.47 36.57 -4.40
C LEU A 277 -10.90 36.29 -3.98
N ILE A 278 -11.13 36.02 -2.70
CA ILE A 278 -12.48 35.97 -2.11
C ILE A 278 -12.54 37.06 -1.03
N ASP A 279 -13.47 38.00 -1.16
CA ASP A 279 -13.56 39.21 -0.33
C ASP A 279 -12.22 39.97 -0.21
N GLY A 280 -11.48 40.03 -1.32
CA GLY A 280 -10.16 40.66 -1.39
C GLY A 280 -8.99 39.84 -0.83
N VAL A 281 -9.25 38.70 -0.17
CA VAL A 281 -8.23 37.81 0.38
C VAL A 281 -7.78 36.80 -0.68
N ASN A 282 -6.45 36.71 -0.91
CA ASN A 282 -5.89 35.71 -1.82
C ASN A 282 -5.95 34.31 -1.21
N ILE A 283 -6.77 33.44 -1.80
CA ILE A 283 -7.01 32.09 -1.29
C ILE A 283 -5.78 31.19 -1.34
N ALA A 284 -4.77 31.49 -2.16
CA ALA A 284 -3.51 30.75 -2.20
C ALA A 284 -2.72 30.84 -0.89
N LYS A 285 -3.01 31.85 -0.05
CA LYS A 285 -2.37 32.06 1.26
C LYS A 285 -3.16 31.48 2.43
N VAL A 286 -4.41 31.09 2.19
CA VAL A 286 -5.32 30.56 3.22
C VAL A 286 -5.10 29.05 3.35
N GLY A 287 -5.21 28.51 4.56
CA GLY A 287 -5.18 27.07 4.81
C GLY A 287 -6.32 26.34 4.09
N LEU A 288 -6.05 25.15 3.54
CA LEU A 288 -7.05 24.42 2.75
C LEU A 288 -8.31 24.08 3.56
N GLN A 289 -8.18 23.76 4.85
CA GLN A 289 -9.32 23.41 5.69
C GLN A 289 -10.17 24.64 6.02
N GLU A 290 -9.53 25.79 6.26
CA GLU A 290 -10.21 27.07 6.51
C GLU A 290 -10.96 27.57 5.27
N LEU A 291 -10.40 27.37 4.08
CA LEU A 291 -11.06 27.68 2.81
C LEU A 291 -12.24 26.74 2.54
N ARG A 292 -12.01 25.42 2.59
CA ARG A 292 -12.98 24.40 2.18
C ARG A 292 -14.15 24.26 3.18
N SER A 293 -14.01 24.68 4.43
CA SER A 293 -15.12 24.69 5.40
C SER A 293 -16.11 25.84 5.20
N ARG A 294 -15.74 26.86 4.41
CA ARG A 294 -16.53 28.09 4.20
C ARG A 294 -17.16 28.17 2.81
N ILE A 295 -16.92 27.17 1.94
CA ILE A 295 -17.46 27.10 0.58
C ILE A 295 -18.10 25.72 0.39
N THR A 296 -19.31 25.68 -0.16
CA THR A 296 -20.06 24.43 -0.37
C THR A 296 -20.17 24.11 -1.85
N ILE A 297 -20.07 22.83 -2.20
CA ILE A 297 -20.26 22.31 -3.56
C ILE A 297 -21.18 21.10 -3.53
N ILE A 298 -22.03 20.97 -4.56
CA ILE A 298 -22.78 19.75 -4.83
C ILE A 298 -22.04 19.02 -5.95
N PRO A 299 -21.53 17.78 -5.72
CA PRO A 299 -20.81 17.04 -6.73
C PRO A 299 -21.73 16.60 -7.88
N GLN A 300 -21.14 16.34 -9.06
CA GLN A 300 -21.90 15.85 -10.21
C GLN A 300 -22.49 14.45 -9.96
N ASP A 301 -21.69 13.57 -9.38
CA ASP A 301 -22.11 12.24 -8.95
C ASP A 301 -22.32 12.24 -7.44
N PRO A 302 -23.55 12.05 -6.93
CA PRO A 302 -23.80 11.99 -5.49
C PRO A 302 -23.21 10.69 -4.94
N VAL A 303 -22.32 10.82 -3.95
CA VAL A 303 -21.73 9.71 -3.22
C VAL A 303 -22.16 9.81 -1.77
N LEU A 304 -22.68 8.70 -1.24
CA LEU A 304 -23.01 8.55 0.18
C LEU A 304 -22.08 7.53 0.82
N PHE A 305 -21.64 7.82 2.03
CA PHE A 305 -20.79 6.94 2.82
C PHE A 305 -21.65 5.92 3.57
N SER A 306 -21.14 4.69 3.67
CA SER A 306 -21.76 3.66 4.51
C SER A 306 -21.78 4.12 5.96
N GLY A 307 -22.95 4.11 6.59
CA GLY A 307 -23.14 4.64 7.94
C GLY A 307 -24.56 5.14 8.16
N THR A 308 -24.78 5.95 9.19
CA THR A 308 -26.12 6.51 9.43
C THR A 308 -26.41 7.67 8.48
N LEU A 309 -27.69 7.93 8.21
CA LEU A 309 -28.13 9.14 7.52
C LEU A 309 -27.63 10.40 8.26
N ARG A 310 -27.70 10.40 9.60
CA ARG A 310 -27.14 11.46 10.43
C ARG A 310 -25.66 11.71 10.16
N PHE A 311 -24.83 10.65 10.09
CA PHE A 311 -23.40 10.76 9.80
C PHE A 311 -23.13 11.39 8.42
N ASN A 312 -23.93 11.05 7.41
CA ASN A 312 -23.80 11.64 6.08
C ASN A 312 -24.21 13.13 6.05
N LEU A 313 -25.15 13.55 6.90
CA LEU A 313 -25.58 14.96 7.02
C LEU A 313 -24.60 15.80 7.86
N ASP A 314 -24.13 15.26 8.98
CA ASP A 314 -23.25 15.93 9.93
C ASP A 314 -22.23 14.94 10.53
N PRO A 315 -21.10 14.68 9.84
CA PRO A 315 -20.11 13.71 10.29
C PRO A 315 -19.35 14.18 11.54
N PHE A 316 -19.38 15.47 11.86
CA PHE A 316 -18.69 16.06 13.01
C PHE A 316 -19.60 16.28 14.22
N ASN A 317 -20.90 15.98 14.07
CA ASN A 317 -21.91 16.14 15.12
C ASN A 317 -21.93 17.55 15.73
N VAL A 318 -21.82 18.56 14.87
CA VAL A 318 -21.84 19.99 15.23
C VAL A 318 -23.26 20.48 15.50
N TYR A 319 -24.25 19.94 14.79
CA TYR A 319 -25.63 20.41 14.79
C TYR A 319 -26.58 19.47 15.54
N LYS A 320 -27.64 20.04 16.11
CA LYS A 320 -28.68 19.28 16.82
C LYS A 320 -29.67 18.67 15.83
N ASP A 321 -30.32 17.57 16.22
CA ASP A 321 -31.25 16.81 15.37
C ASP A 321 -32.35 17.69 14.76
N HIS A 322 -32.90 18.64 15.52
CA HIS A 322 -33.95 19.52 15.03
C HIS A 322 -33.50 20.43 13.87
N GLU A 323 -32.22 20.85 13.86
CA GLU A 323 -31.63 21.62 12.76
C GLU A 323 -31.51 20.75 11.51
N LEU A 324 -31.10 19.48 11.68
CA LEU A 324 -31.04 18.50 10.58
C LEU A 324 -32.44 18.22 10.02
N TRP A 325 -33.45 18.06 10.88
CA TRP A 325 -34.85 17.90 10.43
C TRP A 325 -35.37 19.11 9.68
N THR A 326 -34.98 20.32 10.11
CA THR A 326 -35.34 21.56 9.41
C THR A 326 -34.68 21.61 8.03
N ALA A 327 -33.41 21.23 7.92
CA ALA A 327 -32.73 21.11 6.63
C ALA A 327 -33.39 20.06 5.72
N LEU A 328 -33.72 18.88 6.26
CA LEU A 328 -34.45 17.81 5.53
C LEU A 328 -35.84 18.25 5.06
N GLU A 329 -36.51 19.10 5.82
CA GLU A 329 -37.80 19.69 5.44
C GLU A 329 -37.65 20.67 4.27
N GLN A 330 -36.62 21.53 4.31
CA GLN A 330 -36.33 22.50 3.24
C GLN A 330 -35.95 21.83 1.91
N VAL A 331 -35.34 20.63 1.95
CA VAL A 331 -35.02 19.83 0.75
C VAL A 331 -36.08 18.78 0.42
N HIS A 332 -37.26 18.84 1.06
CA HIS A 332 -38.39 17.94 0.80
C HIS A 332 -38.14 16.44 1.06
N LEU A 333 -37.15 16.10 1.89
CA LEU A 333 -36.83 14.71 2.25
C LEU A 333 -37.39 14.25 3.60
N LYS A 334 -38.00 15.16 4.38
CA LYS A 334 -38.54 14.86 5.72
C LYS A 334 -39.46 13.65 5.75
N GLN A 335 -40.45 13.58 4.85
CA GLN A 335 -41.42 12.48 4.82
C GLN A 335 -40.77 11.13 4.49
N PHE A 336 -39.80 11.13 3.57
CA PHE A 336 -39.03 9.94 3.26
C PHE A 336 -38.27 9.44 4.49
N VAL A 337 -37.56 10.33 5.19
CA VAL A 337 -36.77 9.97 6.37
C VAL A 337 -37.65 9.55 7.55
N GLU A 338 -38.83 10.15 7.72
CA GLU A 338 -39.80 9.74 8.75
C GLU A 338 -40.38 8.34 8.51
N ALA A 339 -40.53 7.94 7.25
CA ALA A 339 -40.99 6.61 6.87
C ALA A 339 -39.92 5.52 7.07
N GLN A 340 -38.64 5.89 7.12
CA GLN A 340 -37.56 4.92 7.31
C GLN A 340 -37.47 4.41 8.77
N PRO A 341 -37.11 3.13 8.97
CA PRO A 341 -36.84 2.61 10.30
C PRO A 341 -35.67 3.37 10.92
N LYS A 342 -35.78 3.72 12.20
CA LYS A 342 -34.78 4.50 12.96
C LYS A 342 -34.55 5.95 12.46
N LYS A 343 -35.32 6.44 11.48
CA LYS A 343 -35.30 7.84 11.01
C LYS A 343 -33.89 8.35 10.66
N LEU A 344 -33.34 9.33 11.39
CA LEU A 344 -31.97 9.85 11.19
C LEU A 344 -30.88 8.77 11.37
N PHE A 345 -31.18 7.69 12.10
CA PHE A 345 -30.27 6.57 12.30
C PHE A 345 -30.53 5.41 11.35
N TYR A 346 -31.24 5.66 10.25
CA TYR A 346 -31.33 4.73 9.13
C TYR A 346 -29.93 4.48 8.56
N GLU A 347 -29.61 3.21 8.33
CA GLU A 347 -28.31 2.80 7.80
C GLU A 347 -28.32 2.93 6.27
N ILE A 348 -27.41 3.74 5.76
CA ILE A 348 -27.12 3.89 4.33
C ILE A 348 -26.09 2.82 3.96
N ALA A 349 -26.43 2.03 2.93
CA ALA A 349 -25.54 1.04 2.34
C ALA A 349 -24.44 1.70 1.50
N GLU A 350 -23.42 0.94 1.10
CA GLU A 350 -22.33 1.47 0.26
C GLU A 350 -22.87 2.21 -0.97
N SER A 351 -22.33 3.41 -1.24
CA SER A 351 -22.74 4.28 -2.35
C SER A 351 -24.23 4.66 -2.39
N GLY A 352 -24.97 4.45 -1.30
CA GLY A 352 -26.40 4.80 -1.21
C GLY A 352 -27.34 3.88 -1.99
N GLU A 353 -26.95 2.62 -2.24
CA GLU A 353 -27.76 1.66 -3.02
C GLU A 353 -29.19 1.49 -2.53
N ASN A 354 -29.44 1.66 -1.23
CA ASN A 354 -30.75 1.47 -0.62
C ASN A 354 -31.69 2.69 -0.71
N ILE A 355 -31.20 3.84 -1.18
CA ILE A 355 -31.97 5.08 -1.28
C ILE A 355 -31.89 5.74 -2.67
N ARG A 356 -31.35 5.01 -3.65
CA ARG A 356 -31.26 5.42 -5.05
C ARG A 356 -32.57 5.30 -5.80
#